data_AF-A0AAE1SYM6-F1
#
_entry.id   AF-A0AAE1SYM6-F1
#
_cell.length_a   1.000
_cell.length_b   1.000
_cell.length_c   1.000
_cell.angle_alpha   90.00
_cell.angle_beta   90.00
_cell.angle_gamma   90.00
#
_symmetry.space_group_name_H-M   'P 1'
#
loop_
_entity.id
_entity.type
_entity.pdbx_description
1 polymer ?
#
loop_
_entity_poly.entity_id
_entity_poly.type
_entity_poly.pdbx_seq_one_letter_code
_entity_poly.pdbx_strand_id
1 'polypeptide(L)'
;MNYYLNTGYVIRTIREEFPALFYKELAFDIYRDDIVFKDPLNMFTGIDNYKSIFWALRFHGRMLFRALWIDIVSVWQPVENMIIVRWTVHGIPRVPWESHSRFDGTSEYKLDKDGKIYEHRVHNIALNAPPKFHVRAVQELIEYIGGASTPKPTFFEIFSTTSRNIAPVMNFFWLRRHLGSILTSLKRNEEEQSDHQT
;
A
#
# COMPACT_ATOMS: atom_id res chain seq x y z
N MET A 1 15.17 3.37 29.48
CA MET A 1 13.90 2.91 30.08
C MET A 1 12.67 3.18 29.19
N ASN A 2 12.69 4.17 28.29
CA ASN A 2 11.49 4.60 27.55
C ASN A 2 11.17 3.80 26.28
N TYR A 3 12.09 2.95 25.80
CA TYR A 3 11.93 2.21 24.54
C TYR A 3 10.62 1.41 24.48
N TYR A 4 10.38 0.52 25.43
CA TYR A 4 9.19 -0.36 25.42
C TYR A 4 7.88 0.41 25.56
N LEU A 5 7.88 1.52 26.32
CA LEU A 5 6.73 2.42 26.43
C LEU A 5 6.42 3.07 25.08
N ASN A 6 7.45 3.57 24.41
CA ASN A 6 7.31 4.20 23.10
C ASN A 6 6.90 3.17 22.03
N THR A 7 7.45 1.96 22.03
CA THR A 7 7.02 0.87 21.15
C THR A 7 5.56 0.49 21.36
N GLY A 8 5.12 0.39 22.62
CA GLY A 8 3.70 0.13 22.94
C GLY A 8 2.79 1.26 22.45
N TYR A 9 3.22 2.50 22.61
CA TYR A 9 2.52 3.67 22.08
C TYR A 9 2.45 3.64 20.55
N VAL A 10 3.56 3.37 19.86
CA VAL A 10 3.61 3.22 18.40
C VAL A 10 2.62 2.16 17.91
N ILE A 11 2.62 0.96 18.50
CA ILE A 11 1.71 -0.13 18.10
C ILE A 11 0.25 0.31 18.26
N ARG A 12 -0.07 1.00 19.36
CA ARG A 12 -1.42 1.54 19.60
C ARG A 12 -1.81 2.58 18.56
N THR A 13 -0.95 3.57 18.34
CA THR A 13 -1.18 4.64 17.36
C THR A 13 -1.40 4.06 15.96
N ILE A 14 -0.56 3.12 15.53
CA ILE A 14 -0.77 2.46 14.23
C ILE A 14 -2.12 1.75 14.19
N ARG A 15 -2.49 0.99 15.24
CA ARG A 15 -3.77 0.25 15.26
C ARG A 15 -4.99 1.15 15.19
N GLU A 16 -4.94 2.30 15.87
CA GLU A 16 -6.06 3.24 15.93
C GLU A 16 -6.16 4.11 14.67
N GLU A 17 -5.02 4.52 14.10
CA GLU A 17 -5.00 5.51 13.03
C GLU A 17 -4.96 4.93 11.62
N PHE A 18 -4.36 3.74 11.41
CA PHE A 18 -4.34 3.12 10.07
C PHE A 18 -5.74 2.90 9.48
N PRO A 19 -6.75 2.41 10.23
CA PRO A 19 -8.09 2.23 9.68
C PRO A 19 -8.73 3.55 9.22
N ALA A 20 -8.36 4.66 9.88
CA ALA A 20 -8.86 6.00 9.59
C ALA A 20 -7.96 6.81 8.64
N LEU A 21 -6.90 6.21 8.08
CA LEU A 21 -5.83 6.89 7.33
C LEU A 21 -6.30 7.70 6.13
N PHE A 22 -7.42 7.29 5.52
CA PHE A 22 -8.03 8.02 4.39
C PHE A 22 -8.94 9.18 4.81
N TYR A 23 -9.28 9.29 6.10
CA TYR A 23 -10.27 10.24 6.63
C TYR A 23 -9.68 11.21 7.66
N LYS A 24 -8.68 10.78 8.42
CA LYS A 24 -8.02 11.54 9.49
C LYS A 24 -6.53 11.67 9.18
N GLU A 25 -5.95 12.78 9.60
CA GLU A 25 -4.50 12.94 9.59
C GLU A 25 -3.85 12.03 10.65
N LEU A 26 -2.69 11.45 10.29
CA LEU A 26 -1.89 10.61 11.16
C LEU A 26 -1.13 11.47 12.18
N ALA A 27 -0.90 10.91 13.36
CA ALA A 27 0.00 11.47 14.34
C ALA A 27 1.46 11.23 13.87
N PHE A 28 2.21 12.33 13.71
CA PHE A 28 3.57 12.27 13.18
C PHE A 28 4.66 12.23 14.27
N ASP A 29 4.29 12.32 15.55
CA ASP A 29 5.17 12.33 16.72
C ASP A 29 5.92 11.01 16.96
N ILE A 30 5.35 9.91 16.47
CA ILE A 30 5.93 8.56 16.54
C ILE A 30 7.05 8.31 15.52
N TYR A 31 7.23 9.21 14.55
CA TYR A 31 8.24 9.10 13.51
C TYR A 31 9.42 10.04 13.82
N ARG A 32 10.60 9.71 13.28
CA ARG A 32 11.72 10.66 13.25
C ARG A 32 11.62 11.59 12.06
N ASP A 33 12.28 12.74 12.19
CA ASP A 33 12.34 13.75 11.12
C ASP A 33 13.06 13.24 9.87
N ASP A 34 14.01 12.31 10.03
CA ASP A 34 14.80 11.68 8.96
C ASP A 34 14.23 10.34 8.47
N ILE A 35 12.93 10.08 8.69
CA ILE A 35 12.28 8.82 8.29
C ILE A 35 12.53 8.48 6.81
N VAL A 36 12.82 7.21 6.56
CA VAL A 36 12.94 6.66 5.20
C VAL A 36 11.71 5.81 4.89
N PHE A 37 10.93 6.24 3.91
CA PHE A 37 9.84 5.47 3.35
C PHE A 37 10.32 4.70 2.11
N LYS A 38 10.02 3.41 2.04
CA LYS A 38 10.37 2.53 0.92
C LYS A 38 9.14 1.78 0.44
N ASP A 39 8.96 1.81 -0.87
CA ASP A 39 8.02 1.01 -1.62
C ASP A 39 8.83 0.24 -2.68
N PRO A 40 8.36 -0.88 -3.28
CA PRO A 40 9.14 -1.63 -4.27
C PRO A 40 9.62 -0.78 -5.45
N LEU A 41 8.97 0.35 -5.72
CA LEU A 41 9.29 1.23 -6.84
C LEU A 41 9.99 2.53 -6.42
N ASN A 42 9.86 2.97 -5.16
CA ASN A 42 10.27 4.32 -4.74
C ASN A 42 10.91 4.35 -3.36
N MET A 43 11.78 5.33 -3.14
CA MET A 43 12.34 5.64 -1.84
C MET A 43 12.24 7.14 -1.58
N PHE A 44 11.68 7.51 -0.43
CA PHE A 44 11.55 8.90 0.00
C PHE A 44 12.16 9.05 1.40
N THR A 45 12.74 10.21 1.68
CA THR A 45 13.37 10.51 2.96
C THR A 45 12.87 11.83 3.50
N GLY A 46 12.69 11.92 4.81
CA GLY A 46 12.25 13.13 5.50
C GLY A 46 10.76 13.14 5.82
N ILE A 47 10.42 13.68 6.99
CA ILE A 47 9.06 13.70 7.52
C ILE A 47 8.08 14.51 6.66
N ASP A 48 8.53 15.58 6.00
CA ASP A 48 7.65 16.39 5.15
C ASP A 48 7.27 15.67 3.86
N ASN A 49 8.18 14.89 3.30
CA ASN A 49 7.89 13.99 2.18
C ASN A 49 6.91 12.89 2.61
N TYR A 50 7.12 12.34 3.81
CA TYR A 50 6.22 11.33 4.39
C TYR A 50 4.79 11.88 4.56
N LYS A 51 4.64 13.07 5.17
CA LYS A 51 3.36 13.78 5.29
C LYS A 51 2.70 14.00 3.94
N SER A 52 3.47 14.43 2.94
CA SER A 52 2.99 14.68 1.58
C SER A 52 2.45 13.43 0.89
N ILE A 53 3.08 12.26 1.10
CA ILE A 53 2.59 10.97 0.57
C ILE A 53 1.21 10.64 1.13
N PHE A 54 1.03 10.71 2.47
CA PHE A 54 -0.27 10.42 3.08
C PHE A 54 -1.33 11.49 2.77
N TRP A 55 -0.92 12.74 2.60
CA TRP A 55 -1.81 13.79 2.12
C TRP A 55 -2.30 13.51 0.70
N ALA A 56 -1.40 13.18 -0.23
CA ALA A 56 -1.76 12.82 -1.60
C ALA A 56 -2.66 11.58 -1.63
N LEU A 57 -2.34 10.56 -0.83
CA LEU A 57 -3.14 9.34 -0.73
C LEU A 57 -4.58 9.64 -0.24
N ARG A 58 -4.75 10.52 0.74
CA ARG A 58 -6.07 11.00 1.20
C ARG A 58 -6.81 11.78 0.11
N PHE A 59 -6.12 12.72 -0.54
CA PHE A 59 -6.68 13.55 -1.60
C PHE A 59 -7.17 12.69 -2.78
N HIS A 60 -6.32 11.79 -3.28
CA HIS A 60 -6.66 10.91 -4.39
C HIS A 60 -7.68 9.84 -3.99
N GLY A 61 -7.61 9.31 -2.76
CA GLY A 61 -8.60 8.39 -2.23
C GLY A 61 -10.00 8.99 -2.25
N ARG A 62 -10.14 10.23 -1.76
CA ARG A 62 -11.42 10.96 -1.76
C ARG A 62 -11.92 11.25 -3.17
N MET A 63 -11.03 11.46 -4.14
CA MET A 63 -11.40 11.76 -5.53
C MET A 63 -11.86 10.50 -6.29
N LEU A 64 -11.15 9.38 -6.12
CA LEU A 64 -11.35 8.15 -6.91
C LEU A 64 -12.37 7.19 -6.32
N PHE A 65 -12.58 7.23 -5.01
CA PHE A 65 -13.44 6.28 -4.29
C PHE A 65 -14.63 6.97 -3.61
N ARG A 66 -15.77 6.28 -3.59
CA ARG A 66 -16.94 6.64 -2.78
C ARG A 66 -16.73 6.25 -1.32
N ALA A 67 -16.12 5.08 -1.11
CA ALA A 67 -15.72 4.58 0.20
C ALA A 67 -14.35 3.89 0.07
N LEU A 68 -13.44 4.20 0.99
CA LEU A 68 -12.08 3.64 1.01
C LEU A 68 -11.62 3.50 2.45
N TRP A 69 -11.32 2.29 2.91
CA TRP A 69 -10.89 2.05 4.30
C TRP A 69 -9.82 0.97 4.36
N ILE A 70 -9.14 0.89 5.51
CA ILE A 70 -8.10 -0.10 5.77
C ILE A 70 -8.55 -0.97 6.95
N ASP A 71 -8.48 -2.28 6.75
CA ASP A 71 -8.66 -3.26 7.81
C ASP A 71 -7.29 -3.82 8.21
N ILE A 72 -6.97 -3.76 9.50
CA ILE A 72 -5.75 -4.37 10.05
C ILE A 72 -6.02 -5.85 10.25
N VAL A 73 -5.25 -6.68 9.53
CA VAL A 73 -5.34 -8.14 9.61
C VAL A 73 -4.56 -8.64 10.82
N SER A 74 -3.34 -8.16 11.00
CA SER A 74 -2.51 -8.52 12.14
C SER A 74 -1.37 -7.53 12.35
N VAL A 75 -0.91 -7.44 13.60
CA VAL A 75 0.28 -6.69 13.99
C VAL A 75 1.14 -7.62 14.83
N TRP A 76 2.39 -7.81 14.45
CA TRP A 76 3.34 -8.64 15.20
C TRP A 76 4.74 -8.04 15.17
N GLN A 77 5.55 -8.41 16.15
CA GLN A 77 6.90 -7.88 16.36
C GLN A 77 7.90 -9.03 16.25
N PRO A 78 8.46 -9.31 15.06
CA PRO A 78 9.38 -10.43 14.87
C PRO A 78 10.73 -10.23 15.58
N VAL A 79 11.16 -8.98 15.74
CA VAL A 79 12.37 -8.61 16.49
C VAL A 79 12.08 -7.36 17.31
N GLU A 80 12.86 -7.12 18.36
CA GLU A 80 12.58 -6.04 19.32
C GLU A 80 12.41 -4.67 18.67
N ASN A 81 13.14 -4.37 17.59
CA ASN A 81 13.15 -3.09 16.88
C ASN A 81 12.38 -3.08 15.56
N MET A 82 11.48 -4.03 15.34
CA MET A 82 10.69 -4.09 14.10
C MET A 82 9.25 -4.49 14.37
N ILE A 83 8.32 -3.70 13.85
CA ILE A 83 6.88 -4.00 13.88
C ILE A 83 6.46 -4.32 12.44
N ILE A 84 5.74 -5.42 12.26
CA ILE A 84 5.11 -5.76 10.99
C ILE A 84 3.60 -5.67 11.14
N VAL A 85 2.95 -5.03 10.16
CA VAL A 85 1.51 -4.83 10.09
C VAL A 85 1.01 -5.38 8.76
N ARG A 86 0.11 -6.36 8.82
CA ARG A 86 -0.68 -6.76 7.64
C ARG A 86 -1.98 -6.03 7.63
N TRP A 87 -2.34 -5.54 6.46
CA TRP A 87 -3.53 -4.77 6.24
C TRP A 87 -4.19 -5.12 4.92
N THR A 88 -5.48 -4.83 4.83
CA THR A 88 -6.30 -4.96 3.64
C THR A 88 -6.97 -3.62 3.36
N VAL A 89 -6.74 -3.04 2.19
CA VAL A 89 -7.46 -1.85 1.73
C VAL A 89 -8.68 -2.29 0.95
N HIS A 90 -9.83 -1.74 1.31
CA HIS A 90 -11.09 -1.91 0.61
C HIS A 90 -11.50 -0.60 -0.04
N GLY A 91 -11.80 -0.63 -1.34
CA GLY A 91 -12.17 0.56 -2.11
C GLY A 91 -13.36 0.31 -3.03
N ILE A 92 -14.37 1.18 -2.92
CA ILE A 92 -15.51 1.26 -3.86
C ILE A 92 -15.28 2.47 -4.77
N PRO A 93 -14.88 2.28 -6.04
CA PRO A 93 -14.59 3.36 -6.97
C PRO A 93 -15.86 4.14 -7.35
N ARG A 94 -15.69 5.41 -7.77
CA ARG A 94 -16.80 6.29 -8.19
C ARG A 94 -17.30 6.04 -9.62
N VAL A 95 -17.25 4.80 -10.09
CA VAL A 95 -17.61 4.42 -11.46
C VAL A 95 -19.03 3.85 -11.53
N PRO A 96 -19.70 3.86 -12.70
CA PRO A 96 -21.09 3.41 -12.84
C PRO A 96 -21.32 1.92 -12.53
N TRP A 97 -20.27 1.10 -12.55
CA TRP A 97 -20.35 -0.33 -12.27
C TRP A 97 -19.89 -0.63 -10.84
N GLU A 98 -20.60 -1.52 -10.15
CA GLU A 98 -20.19 -1.99 -8.82
C GLU A 98 -18.95 -2.87 -8.95
N SER A 99 -17.80 -2.33 -8.55
CA SER A 99 -16.57 -3.10 -8.42
C SER A 99 -16.00 -2.90 -7.02
N HIS A 100 -15.99 -3.95 -6.21
CA HIS A 100 -15.27 -3.93 -4.93
C HIS A 100 -13.80 -4.23 -5.19
N SER A 101 -12.93 -3.26 -4.88
CA SER A 101 -11.47 -3.45 -4.99
C SER A 101 -10.90 -3.82 -3.63
N ARG A 102 -10.12 -4.89 -3.59
CA ARG A 102 -9.42 -5.35 -2.38
C ARG A 102 -7.93 -5.46 -2.66
N PHE A 103 -7.13 -4.84 -1.80
CA PHE A 103 -5.67 -4.85 -1.88
C PHE A 103 -5.10 -5.30 -0.55
N ASP A 104 -4.37 -6.40 -0.55
CA ASP A 104 -3.68 -6.86 0.65
C ASP A 104 -2.24 -6.34 0.61
N GLY A 105 -1.72 -5.93 1.76
CA GLY A 105 -0.37 -5.38 1.88
C GLY A 105 0.26 -5.65 3.24
N THR A 106 1.58 -5.49 3.29
CA THR A 106 2.37 -5.60 4.53
C THR A 106 3.22 -4.35 4.69
N SER A 107 3.15 -3.72 5.87
CA SER A 107 4.01 -2.61 6.26
C SER A 107 4.98 -3.06 7.35
N GLU A 108 6.26 -2.77 7.15
CA GLU A 108 7.34 -3.00 8.11
C GLU A 108 7.83 -1.66 8.65
N TYR A 109 7.94 -1.56 9.97
CA TYR A 109 8.39 -0.37 10.68
C TYR A 109 9.62 -0.72 11.50
N LYS A 110 10.72 0.00 11.29
CA LYS A 110 11.90 -0.14 12.13
C LYS A 110 12.02 1.00 13.12
N LEU A 111 12.34 0.63 14.35
CA LEU A 111 12.41 1.50 15.51
C LEU A 111 13.87 1.79 15.86
N ASP A 112 14.15 3.02 16.27
CA ASP A 112 15.44 3.40 16.82
C ASP A 112 15.55 3.07 18.31
N LYS A 113 16.65 3.47 18.96
CA LYS A 113 16.90 3.18 20.39
C LYS A 113 15.88 3.85 21.33
N ASP A 114 15.21 4.90 20.87
CA ASP A 114 14.19 5.63 21.62
C ASP A 114 12.78 5.09 21.32
N GLY A 115 12.64 4.14 20.40
CA GLY A 115 11.35 3.58 20.02
C GLY A 115 10.59 4.47 19.02
N LYS A 116 11.28 5.36 18.30
CA LYS A 116 10.70 6.12 17.19
C LYS A 116 10.94 5.41 15.86
N ILE A 117 10.00 5.54 14.94
CA ILE A 117 10.10 4.92 13.62
C ILE A 117 11.07 5.73 12.74
N TYR A 118 12.12 5.08 12.25
CA TYR A 118 13.08 5.66 11.31
C TYR A 118 12.96 5.10 9.89
N GLU A 119 12.32 3.94 9.72
CA GLU A 119 12.10 3.34 8.41
C GLU A 119 10.70 2.73 8.34
N HIS A 120 9.95 3.06 7.27
CA HIS A 120 8.69 2.42 6.93
C HIS A 120 8.83 1.80 5.54
N ARG A 121 8.75 0.48 5.44
CA ARG A 121 8.71 -0.23 4.17
C ARG A 121 7.33 -0.81 3.90
N VAL A 122 6.82 -0.66 2.69
CA VAL A 122 5.62 -1.35 2.23
C VAL A 122 6.04 -2.45 1.25
N HIS A 123 5.50 -3.66 1.47
CA HIS A 123 5.76 -4.84 0.66
C HIS A 123 4.45 -5.47 0.17
N ASN A 124 4.57 -6.20 -0.95
CA ASN A 124 3.57 -7.16 -1.47
C ASN A 124 2.13 -6.63 -1.54
N ILE A 125 1.89 -5.64 -2.40
CA ILE A 125 0.53 -5.16 -2.71
C ILE A 125 -0.10 -6.15 -3.70
N ALA A 126 -0.88 -7.10 -3.18
CA ALA A 126 -1.60 -8.07 -4.00
C ALA A 126 -3.04 -7.59 -4.25
N LEU A 127 -3.40 -7.44 -5.53
CA LEU A 127 -4.77 -7.22 -5.97
C LEU A 127 -5.55 -8.53 -5.87
N ASN A 128 -6.32 -8.70 -4.81
CA ASN A 128 -7.22 -9.83 -4.68
C ASN A 128 -8.53 -9.48 -5.39
N ALA A 129 -8.60 -9.74 -6.69
CA ALA A 129 -9.91 -9.85 -7.33
C ALA A 129 -10.63 -11.06 -6.68
N PRO A 130 -11.94 -10.95 -6.36
CA PRO A 130 -12.69 -12.11 -5.90
C PRO A 130 -12.47 -13.24 -6.92
N PRO A 131 -12.20 -14.48 -6.49
CA PRO A 131 -12.01 -15.59 -7.42
C PRO A 131 -13.26 -15.66 -8.29
N LYS A 132 -13.11 -15.37 -9.59
CA LYS A 132 -14.18 -15.57 -10.56
C LYS A 132 -14.42 -17.06 -10.63
N PHE A 133 -15.39 -17.54 -9.86
CA PHE A 133 -15.79 -18.93 -9.90
C PHE A 133 -16.41 -19.18 -11.28
N HIS A 134 -15.61 -19.68 -12.22
CA HIS A 134 -16.12 -20.14 -13.51
C HIS A 134 -16.81 -21.48 -13.25
N VAL A 135 -18.12 -21.45 -13.10
CA VAL A 135 -18.93 -22.67 -13.17
C VAL A 135 -18.80 -23.17 -14.61
N ARG A 136 -17.94 -24.18 -14.84
CA ARG A 136 -17.88 -24.85 -16.15
C ARG A 136 -19.27 -25.40 -16.46
N ALA A 137 -19.73 -25.20 -17.70
CA ALA A 137 -21.00 -25.75 -18.14
C ALA A 137 -20.96 -27.29 -18.05
N VAL A 138 -22.08 -27.90 -17.67
CA VAL A 138 -22.19 -29.36 -17.48
C VAL A 138 -21.75 -30.14 -18.73
N GLN A 139 -21.92 -29.57 -19.92
CA GLN A 139 -21.43 -30.12 -21.18
C GLN A 139 -19.91 -30.39 -21.19
N GLU A 140 -19.07 -29.48 -20.67
CA GLU A 140 -17.61 -29.71 -20.63
C GLU A 140 -17.23 -30.85 -19.67
N LEU A 141 -18.02 -31.04 -18.60
CA LEU A 141 -17.84 -32.14 -17.65
C LEU A 141 -18.23 -33.48 -18.29
N ILE A 142 -19.30 -33.51 -19.09
CA ILE A 142 -19.77 -34.71 -19.80
C ILE A 142 -18.75 -35.14 -20.87
N GLU A 143 -18.17 -34.20 -21.61
CA GLU A 143 -17.11 -34.51 -22.59
C GLU A 143 -15.85 -35.10 -21.93
N TYR A 144 -15.50 -34.62 -20.74
CA TYR A 144 -14.36 -35.12 -19.96
C TYR A 144 -14.60 -36.54 -19.39
N ILE A 145 -15.84 -36.85 -19.00
CA ILE A 145 -16.22 -38.16 -18.44
C ILE A 145 -16.52 -39.19 -19.55
N GLY A 146 -16.89 -38.73 -20.75
CA GLY A 146 -17.20 -39.58 -21.90
C GLY A 146 -16.00 -40.26 -22.59
N GLY A 147 -14.76 -39.92 -22.20
CA GLY A 147 -13.54 -40.56 -22.68
C GLY A 147 -13.24 -41.88 -21.95
N ALA A 148 -13.33 -43.01 -22.65
CA ALA A 148 -13.11 -44.33 -22.06
C ALA A 148 -11.65 -44.60 -21.62
N SER A 149 -11.51 -44.93 -20.33
CA SER A 149 -10.57 -45.86 -19.67
C SER A 149 -9.04 -45.65 -19.73
N THR A 150 -8.46 -45.20 -18.61
CA THR A 150 -7.78 -46.08 -17.60
C THR A 150 -7.39 -45.26 -16.37
N PRO A 151 -7.58 -45.75 -15.13
CA PRO A 151 -7.14 -45.02 -13.94
C PRO A 151 -5.62 -45.21 -13.77
N LYS A 152 -4.83 -44.24 -14.20
CA LYS A 152 -3.44 -44.09 -13.72
C LYS A 152 -3.48 -43.35 -12.38
N PRO A 153 -2.78 -43.82 -11.33
CA PRO A 153 -2.71 -43.08 -10.08
C PRO A 153 -1.98 -41.77 -10.38
N THR A 154 -2.74 -40.67 -10.37
CA THR A 154 -2.19 -39.36 -10.70
C THR A 154 -1.57 -38.79 -9.43
N PHE A 155 -0.25 -38.94 -9.36
CA PHE A 155 0.66 -38.09 -8.62
C PHE A 155 0.23 -36.62 -8.79
N PHE A 156 0.02 -35.91 -7.68
CA PHE A 156 -0.27 -34.47 -7.72
C PHE A 156 1.00 -33.73 -8.18
N GLU A 157 1.15 -33.51 -9.49
CA GLU A 157 2.01 -32.45 -10.00
C GLU A 157 1.29 -31.12 -9.85
N ILE A 158 1.77 -30.32 -8.89
CA ILE A 158 1.43 -28.92 -8.74
C ILE A 158 2.00 -28.20 -9.97
N PHE A 159 1.19 -28.03 -11.01
CA PHE A 159 1.53 -27.11 -12.09
C PHE A 159 1.52 -25.69 -11.53
N SER A 160 2.72 -25.17 -11.26
CA SER A 160 2.95 -23.73 -11.13
C SER A 160 2.62 -23.09 -12.48
N THR A 161 1.37 -22.65 -12.62
CA THR A 161 1.03 -21.78 -13.74
C THR A 161 1.76 -20.47 -13.48
N THR A 162 2.87 -20.29 -14.19
CA THR A 162 3.47 -18.99 -14.46
C THR A 162 2.45 -18.20 -15.28
N SER A 163 1.41 -17.71 -14.61
CA SER A 163 0.48 -16.76 -15.20
C SER A 163 1.21 -15.44 -15.24
N ARG A 164 1.62 -15.08 -16.46
CA ARG A 164 2.24 -13.82 -16.81
C ARG A 164 1.46 -12.68 -16.15
N ASN A 165 2.19 -11.99 -15.26
CA ASN A 165 1.85 -10.69 -14.72
C ASN A 165 1.30 -9.79 -15.84
N ILE A 166 0.00 -9.52 -15.81
CA ILE A 166 -0.54 -8.29 -16.38
C ILE A 166 -0.97 -7.47 -15.19
N ALA A 167 0.00 -6.71 -14.66
CA ALA A 167 -0.25 -5.69 -13.67
C ALA A 167 -1.18 -4.64 -14.30
N PRO A 168 -2.29 -4.25 -13.66
CA PRO A 168 -2.63 -2.84 -13.70
C PRO A 168 -1.63 -2.20 -12.75
N VAL A 169 -0.48 -1.80 -13.31
CA VAL A 169 0.39 -0.84 -12.65
C VAL A 169 -0.53 0.34 -12.33
N MET A 170 -0.78 0.61 -11.06
CA MET A 170 -1.14 1.96 -10.63
C MET A 170 0.08 2.82 -10.97
N ASN A 171 0.13 3.19 -12.24
CA ASN A 171 1.16 3.98 -12.85
C ASN A 171 1.11 5.32 -12.11
N PHE A 172 2.10 5.55 -11.25
CA PHE A 172 2.48 6.87 -10.74
C PHE A 172 2.94 7.83 -11.89
N PHE A 173 2.51 7.59 -13.13
CA PHE A 173 2.80 8.42 -14.30
C PHE A 173 2.09 9.78 -14.29
N TRP A 174 1.15 10.03 -13.38
CA TRP A 174 0.54 11.37 -13.30
C TRP A 174 1.41 12.39 -12.56
N LEU A 175 2.42 11.96 -11.81
CA LEU A 175 3.34 12.87 -11.11
C LEU A 175 4.33 13.59 -12.07
N ARG A 176 4.50 13.10 -13.31
CA ARG A 176 5.51 13.63 -14.24
C ARG A 176 5.02 14.79 -15.13
N ARG A 177 3.72 15.15 -15.13
CA ARG A 177 3.23 16.24 -16.01
C ARG A 177 2.81 17.52 -15.29
N HIS A 178 2.71 17.54 -13.95
CA HIS A 178 2.38 18.77 -13.21
C HIS A 178 3.39 19.22 -12.14
N LEU A 179 4.37 18.40 -11.75
CA LEU A 179 5.42 18.86 -10.83
C LEU A 179 6.53 19.70 -11.50
N GLY A 180 6.62 19.66 -12.84
CA GLY A 180 7.53 20.52 -13.59
C GLY A 180 7.17 22.01 -13.53
N SER A 181 5.88 22.37 -13.34
CA SER A 181 5.49 23.79 -13.25
C SER A 181 5.56 24.35 -11.83
N ILE A 182 5.49 23.50 -10.80
CA ILE A 182 5.58 23.96 -9.40
C ILE A 182 7.05 24.17 -9.00
N LEU A 183 7.97 23.29 -9.42
CA LEU A 183 9.41 23.52 -9.18
C LEU A 183 9.97 24.72 -9.97
N THR A 184 9.46 24.98 -11.18
CA THR A 184 9.89 26.15 -11.97
C THR A 184 9.24 27.45 -11.51
N SER A 185 8.11 27.40 -10.79
CA SER A 185 7.52 28.57 -10.14
C SER A 185 8.19 28.90 -8.81
N LEU A 186 8.67 27.89 -8.06
CA LEU A 186 9.37 28.12 -6.79
C LEU A 186 10.79 28.66 -7.01
N LYS A 187 11.50 28.18 -8.05
CA LYS A 187 12.83 28.70 -8.39
C LYS A 187 12.81 30.13 -8.94
N ARG A 188 11.73 30.55 -9.60
CA ARG A 188 11.59 31.91 -10.17
C ARG A 188 11.32 32.96 -9.10
N ASN A 189 10.59 32.60 -8.04
CA ASN A 189 10.28 33.53 -6.95
C ASN A 189 11.48 33.78 -6.01
N GLU A 190 12.44 32.85 -5.94
CA GLU A 190 13.68 33.06 -5.17
C GLU A 190 14.69 33.97 -5.90
N GLU A 191 14.73 33.95 -7.24
CA GLU A 191 15.60 34.82 -8.05
C GLU A 191 15.06 36.27 -8.15
N GLU A 192 13.73 36.49 -8.14
CA GLU A 192 13.14 37.85 -8.14
C GLU A 192 13.22 38.57 -6.78
N GLN A 193 13.42 37.84 -5.67
CA GLN A 193 13.59 38.44 -4.34
C GLN A 193 15.04 38.82 -4.01
N SER A 194 16.05 38.25 -4.69
CA SER A 194 17.45 38.64 -4.48
C SER A 194 17.87 39.90 -5.22
N ASP A 195 17.19 40.26 -6.31
CA ASP A 195 17.54 41.43 -7.15
C ASP A 195 16.96 42.76 -6.64
N HIS A 196 16.05 42.74 -5.66
CA HIS A 196 15.44 43.95 -5.09
C HIS A 196 16.08 44.44 -3.79
N GLN A 197 17.18 43.81 -3.36
CA GLN A 197 17.90 44.20 -2.15
C GLN A 197 19.41 44.29 -2.41
N THR A 198 19.79 45.07 -3.43
CA THR A 198 21.15 45.63 -3.57
C THR A 198 21.07 47.10 -3.96
#